data_AF-A0A133ZDX3-F1
#
_entry.id   AF-A0A133ZDX3-F1
#
_cell.length_a   1.000
_cell.length_b   1.000
_cell.length_c   1.000
_cell.angle_alpha   90.00
_cell.angle_beta   90.00
_cell.angle_gamma   90.00
#
_symmetry.space_group_name_H-M   'P 1'
#
loop_
_entity.id
_entity.type
_entity.pdbx_description
1 polymer ?
#
loop_
_entity_poly.entity_id
_entity_poly.type
_entity_poly.pdbx_seq_one_letter_code
_entity_poly.pdbx_strand_id
1 'polypeptide(L)' 'MNIINIGILAHVDAGKTTLTESLLYASGAISEPGSVEKGTTRTDTMLLERQRGITIQAAVTSFL' A
#
# COMPACT_ATOMS: atom_id res chain seq x y z
N MET A 1 -20.73 1.65 -15.12
CA MET A 1 -19.83 1.17 -14.04
C MET A 1 -19.91 2.16 -12.90
N ASN A 2 -20.12 1.68 -11.68
CA ASN A 2 -20.01 2.52 -10.48
C ASN A 2 -18.56 2.51 -10.01
N ILE A 3 -17.95 3.67 -9.82
CA ILE A 3 -16.56 3.83 -9.38
C ILE A 3 -16.57 4.36 -7.95
N ILE A 4 -15.80 3.72 -7.06
CA ILE A 4 -15.63 4.15 -5.67
C ILE A 4 -14.17 4.47 -5.46
N ASN A 5 -13.90 5.68 -4.96
CA ASN A 5 -12.56 6.09 -4.53
C ASN A 5 -12.50 6.03 -3.01
N ILE A 6 -11.51 5.34 -2.47
CA ILE A 6 -11.33 5.16 -1.02
C ILE A 6 -9.95 5.69 -0.63
N GLY A 7 -9.90 6.49 0.44
CA GLY A 7 -8.65 6.87 1.09
C GLY A 7 -8.40 5.99 2.31
N ILE A 8 -7.19 5.42 2.42
CA ILE A 8 -6.75 4.65 3.60
C ILE A 8 -5.84 5.53 4.43
N LEU A 9 -6.33 6.00 5.58
CA LEU A 9 -5.59 6.85 6.51
C LEU A 9 -5.54 6.19 7.88
N ALA A 10 -4.38 6.23 8.52
CA ALA A 10 -4.20 5.75 9.88
C ALA A 10 -3.00 6.45 10.53
N HIS A 11 -2.85 6.31 11.85
CA HIS A 11 -1.65 6.73 12.54
C HIS A 11 -0.40 6.04 11.98
N VAL A 12 0.78 6.60 12.25
CA VAL A 12 2.06 5.95 11.90
C VAL A 12 2.08 4.55 12.52
N ASP A 13 2.57 3.57 11.76
CA ASP A 13 2.64 2.15 12.14
C ASP A 13 1.32 1.43 12.47
N ALA A 14 0.17 2.02 12.14
CA ALA A 14 -1.15 1.39 12.30
C ALA A 14 -1.54 0.44 11.13
N GLY A 15 -0.60 0.07 10.26
CA GLY A 15 -0.82 -0.93 9.21
C GLY A 15 -1.54 -0.44 7.94
N LYS A 16 -1.62 0.87 7.68
CA LYS A 16 -2.24 1.44 6.46
C LYS A 16 -1.68 0.84 5.17
N THR A 17 -0.37 0.64 5.09
CA THR A 17 0.28 0.07 3.91
C THR A 17 0.00 -1.42 3.77
N THR A 18 0.15 -2.16 4.87
CA THR A 18 -0.12 -3.61 4.89
C THR A 18 -1.57 -3.92 4.50
N LEU A 19 -2.52 -3.11 4.96
CA LEU A 19 -3.92 -3.22 4.53
C LEU A 19 -4.08 -2.95 3.03
N THR A 20 -3.41 -1.93 2.50
CA THR A 20 -3.45 -1.60 1.06
C THR A 20 -2.93 -2.75 0.21
N GLU A 21 -1.77 -3.33 0.57
CA GLU A 21 -1.21 -4.52 -0.10
C GLU A 21 -2.16 -5.73 -0.01
N SER A 22 -2.78 -5.93 1.15
CA SER A 22 -3.74 -7.03 1.35
C SER A 22 -4.98 -6.88 0.48
N LEU A 23 -5.50 -5.66 0.31
CA LEU A 23 -6.63 -5.37 -0.56
C LEU A 23 -6.29 -5.61 -2.03
N LEU A 24 -5.09 -5.17 -2.47
CA LEU A 24 -4.63 -5.39 -3.83
C LEU A 24 -4.44 -6.87 -4.15
N TYR A 25 -3.89 -7.63 -3.20
CA TYR A 25 -3.75 -9.07 -3.36
C TYR A 25 -5.11 -9.77 -3.38
N ALA A 26 -6.00 -9.44 -2.44
CA ALA A 26 -7.33 -10.02 -2.34
C ALA A 26 -8.21 -9.72 -3.57
N SER A 27 -8.01 -8.59 -4.25
CA SER A 27 -8.71 -8.28 -5.50
C SER A 27 -8.12 -8.98 -6.73
N GLY A 28 -6.93 -9.59 -6.61
CA GLY A 28 -6.18 -10.15 -7.74
C GLY A 28 -5.39 -9.13 -8.56
N ALA A 29 -5.29 -7.86 -8.13
CA ALA A 29 -4.53 -6.84 -8.83
C ALA A 29 -3.01 -7.07 -8.77
N ILE A 30 -2.55 -7.81 -7.76
CA ILE A 30 -1.16 -8.25 -7.61
C ILE A 30 -1.13 -9.74 -7.27
N SER A 31 -0.09 -10.44 -7.73
CA SER A 31 0.08 -11.89 -7.51
C SER A 31 0.57 -12.27 -6.12
N GLU A 32 1.15 -11.31 -5.39
CA GLU A 32 1.67 -11.49 -4.03
C GLU A 32 1.62 -10.15 -3.27
N PRO A 33 1.31 -10.16 -1.96
CA PRO A 33 1.35 -8.95 -1.15
C PRO A 33 2.79 -8.53 -0.84
N GLY A 34 3.10 -7.24 -0.95
CA GLY A 34 4.36 -6.66 -0.48
C GLY A 34 4.44 -6.58 1.05
N SER A 35 5.65 -6.32 1.55
CA SER A 35 5.94 -6.12 2.98
C SER A 35 6.70 -4.83 3.18
N VAL A 36 6.31 -4.08 4.21
CA VAL A 36 6.97 -2.83 4.62
C VAL A 36 8.39 -3.14 5.09
N GLU A 37 8.57 -4.20 5.89
CA GLU A 37 9.85 -4.64 6.42
C GLU A 37 10.84 -5.05 5.33
N LYS A 38 10.33 -5.65 4.25
CA LYS A 38 11.13 -6.04 3.08
C LYS A 38 11.27 -4.92 2.05
N GLY A 39 10.58 -3.79 2.22
CA GLY A 39 10.56 -2.69 1.26
C GLY A 39 10.00 -3.08 -0.11
N THR A 40 9.06 -4.04 -0.16
CA THR A 40 8.49 -4.59 -1.40
C THR A 40 7.05 -4.14 -1.68
N THR A 41 6.53 -3.21 -0.88
CA THR A 41 5.17 -2.66 -1.07
C THR A 41 5.06 -1.91 -2.40
N ARG A 42 3.85 -1.87 -2.97
CA ARG A 42 3.57 -1.12 -4.21
C ARG A 42 3.45 0.38 -3.97
N THR A 43 3.11 0.78 -2.74
CA THR A 43 2.88 2.18 -2.39
C THR A 43 4.16 2.91 -1.96
N ASP A 44 5.08 2.23 -1.25
CA ASP A 44 6.30 2.85 -0.73
C ASP A 44 7.46 2.70 -1.73
N THR A 45 7.50 3.62 -2.70
CA THR A 45 8.44 3.59 -3.82
C THR A 45 9.74 4.33 -3.53
N MET A 46 9.73 5.27 -2.58
CA MET A 46 10.93 6.03 -2.25
C MET A 46 11.92 5.20 -1.44
N LEU A 47 13.20 5.41 -1.72
CA LEU A 47 14.28 4.75 -0.96
C LEU A 47 14.20 5.10 0.53
N LEU A 48 13.84 6.33 0.88
CA LEU A 48 13.70 6.75 2.28
C LEU A 48 12.52 6.09 3.00
N GLU A 49 11.40 5.88 2.29
CA GLU A 49 10.22 5.17 2.82
C GLU A 49 10.61 3.73 3.19
N ARG A 50 11.29 3.03 2.28
CA ARG A 50 11.78 1.66 2.49
C ARG A 50 12.81 1.56 3.60
N GLN A 51 13.74 2.53 3.67
CA GLN A 51 14.77 2.56 4.72
C GLN A 51 14.18 2.79 6.12
N ARG A 52 13.08 3.53 6.21
CA ARG A 52 12.46 3.91 7.48
C ARG A 52 11.23 3.07 7.84
N GLY A 53 10.71 2.26 6.91
CA GLY A 53 9.47 1.51 7.10
C GLY A 53 8.24 2.40 7.27
N ILE A 54 8.23 3.58 6.64
CA ILE A 54 7.12 4.56 6.73
C ILE A 54 6.64 4.97 5.35
N THR A 55 5.39 5.41 5.27
CA THR A 55 4.85 6.10 4.09
C THR A 55 5.01 7.60 4.25
N ILE A 56 5.72 8.24 3.32
CA ILE A 56 5.97 9.69 3.30
C ILE A 56 5.01 10.36 2.32
N GLN A 57 4.78 9.74 1.16
CA GLN A 57 3.89 10.25 0.13
C GLN A 57 2.66 9.37 -0.03
N ALA A 58 1.49 9.98 -0.25
CA ALA A 58 0.32 9.22 -0.67
C ALA A 58 0.55 8.57 -2.04
N ALA A 59 0.11 7.33 -2.18
CA ALA A 59 0.13 6.59 -3.44
C ALA A 59 -1.30 6.29 -3.89
N VAL A 60 -1.48 6.14 -5.20
CA VAL A 60 -2.76 5.76 -5.81
C VAL A 60 -2.60 4.40 -6.47
N THR A 61 -3.59 3.54 -6.27
CA THR A 61 -3.63 2.20 -6.86
C THR A 61 -5.04 1.88 -7.35
N SER A 62 -5.15 0.91 -8.25
CA SER A 62 -6.40 0.40 -8.81
C SER A 62 -6.46 -1.11 -8.60
N PHE A 63 -7.67 -1.63 -8.39
CA PHE A 63 -7.93 -3.06 -8.25
C PHE A 63 -8.21 -3.77 -9.59
N LEU A 64 -8.35 -2.99 -10.67
CA LEU A 64 -8.60 -3.44 -12.04
C LEU A 64 -7.31 -3.52 -12.85
#